data_AF-A0A2E6ZWF0-F1
#
_entry.id   AF-A0A2E6ZWF0-F1
#
_cell.length_a   1.000
_cell.length_b   1.000
_cell.length_c   1.000
_cell.angle_alpha   90.00
_cell.angle_beta   90.00
_cell.angle_gamma   90.00
#
_symmetry.space_group_name_H-M   'P 1'
#
loop_
_entity.id
_entity.type
_entity.pdbx_description
1 polymer ?
#
loop_
_entity_poly.entity_id
_entity_poly.type
_entity_poly.pdbx_seq_one_letter_code
_entity_poly.pdbx_strand_id
1 'polypeptide(L)'
;MIAIRRKKVDTSRQDDVHDFTKVVGRIVVGSGCWFGLATVSIVGSTVALTTIEYEPGAVADFNGLFETLAPPDVHDAYHERWSDDNGSSHVRAALVGPSLSCRSKTFSSCWVRGKRSSASNVTLDFASSHWAHR
;
A
#
# COMPACT_ATOMS: atom_id res chain seq x y z
N MET A 1 -23.14 -3.23 12.26
CA MET A 1 -22.35 -4.47 12.02
C MET A 1 -20.90 -4.08 11.82
N ILE A 2 -19.96 -4.79 12.44
CA ILE A 2 -18.52 -4.57 12.28
C ILE A 2 -17.89 -5.91 11.91
N ALA A 3 -17.12 -5.96 10.83
CA ALA A 3 -16.40 -7.15 10.40
C ALA A 3 -14.91 -6.83 10.30
N ILE A 4 -14.08 -7.56 11.03
CA ILE A 4 -12.63 -7.42 11.01
C ILE A 4 -12.03 -8.68 10.38
N ARG A 5 -11.10 -8.51 9.46
CA ARG A 5 -10.34 -9.60 8.83
C ARG A 5 -8.87 -9.19 8.78
N ARG A 6 -7.99 -10.18 8.94
CA ARG A 6 -6.54 -10.01 8.77
C ARG A 6 -6.07 -10.83 7.58
N LYS A 7 -5.12 -10.28 6.83
CA LYS A 7 -4.41 -10.95 5.75
C LYS A 7 -2.93 -10.66 5.93
N LYS A 8 -2.11 -11.69 5.69
CA LYS A 8 -0.67 -11.57 5.59
C LYS A 8 -0.31 -11.53 4.11
N VAL A 9 0.66 -10.70 3.77
CA VAL A 9 1.31 -10.70 2.47
C VAL A 9 2.80 -10.63 2.70
N ASP A 10 3.51 -11.39 1.90
CA ASP A 10 4.96 -11.42 1.86
C ASP A 10 5.38 -10.63 0.62
N THR A 11 6.39 -9.80 0.79
CA THR A 11 6.95 -8.96 -0.26
C THR A 11 8.32 -9.48 -0.64
N SER A 12 8.71 -9.18 -1.87
CA SER A 12 9.87 -9.80 -2.52
C SER A 12 11.00 -8.84 -2.79
N ARG A 13 10.84 -7.53 -2.55
CA ARG A 13 11.87 -6.51 -2.72
C ARG A 13 11.35 -5.16 -2.22
N GLN A 14 12.24 -4.17 -2.14
CA GLN A 14 11.84 -2.78 -2.04
C GLN A 14 11.03 -2.36 -3.29
N ASP A 15 10.04 -1.49 -3.07
CA ASP A 15 9.12 -1.01 -4.10
C ASP A 15 8.30 -2.13 -4.75
N ASP A 16 7.95 -3.14 -3.95
CA ASP A 16 7.09 -4.24 -4.36
C ASP A 16 5.61 -3.86 -4.19
N VAL A 17 4.87 -3.97 -5.29
CA VAL A 17 3.56 -3.34 -5.45
C VAL A 17 2.51 -4.40 -5.71
N HIS A 18 1.56 -4.53 -4.79
CA HIS A 18 0.58 -5.60 -4.76
C HIS A 18 -0.86 -5.07 -4.94
N ASP A 19 -1.62 -5.69 -5.83
CA ASP A 19 -3.04 -5.43 -5.99
C ASP A 19 -3.90 -6.21 -4.98
N PHE A 20 -4.48 -5.49 -4.01
CA PHE A 20 -5.38 -6.05 -3.00
C PHE A 20 -6.87 -5.88 -3.31
N THR A 21 -7.25 -5.33 -4.47
CA THR A 21 -8.66 -5.03 -4.82
C THR A 21 -9.55 -6.22 -4.59
N LYS A 22 -9.17 -7.37 -5.18
CA LYS A 22 -9.98 -8.58 -5.18
C LYS A 22 -10.07 -9.18 -3.78
N VAL A 23 -9.00 -9.06 -2.99
CA VAL A 23 -8.95 -9.55 -1.61
C VAL A 23 -9.90 -8.72 -0.74
N VAL A 24 -9.78 -7.40 -0.78
CA VAL A 24 -10.65 -6.47 -0.03
C VAL A 24 -12.09 -6.61 -0.49
N GLY A 25 -12.34 -6.66 -1.80
CA GLY A 25 -13.68 -6.84 -2.37
C GLY A 25 -14.37 -8.12 -1.88
N ARG A 26 -13.66 -9.25 -1.87
CA ARG A 26 -14.19 -10.52 -1.32
C ARG A 26 -14.49 -10.42 0.18
N ILE A 27 -13.64 -9.75 0.96
CA ILE A 27 -13.85 -9.55 2.40
C ILE A 27 -15.10 -8.70 2.64
N VAL A 28 -15.28 -7.62 1.89
CA VAL A 28 -16.42 -6.73 2.07
C VAL A 28 -17.72 -7.41 1.62
N VAL A 29 -17.73 -8.10 0.48
CA VAL A 29 -18.90 -8.89 0.04
C VAL A 29 -19.25 -9.97 1.07
N GLY A 30 -18.24 -10.71 1.55
CA GLY A 30 -18.43 -11.74 2.58
C GLY A 30 -18.80 -11.20 3.97
N SER A 31 -18.75 -9.88 4.19
CA SER A 31 -19.19 -9.28 5.45
C SER A 31 -20.71 -9.17 5.55
N GLY A 32 -21.45 -9.19 4.43
CA GLY A 32 -22.88 -8.89 4.39
C GLY A 32 -23.22 -7.39 4.56
N CYS A 33 -22.23 -6.50 4.52
CA CYS A 33 -22.43 -5.06 4.69
C CYS A 33 -22.98 -4.45 3.41
N TRP A 34 -24.23 -3.99 3.45
CA TRP A 34 -24.86 -3.36 2.29
C TRP A 34 -24.42 -1.90 2.08
N PHE A 35 -24.31 -1.14 3.18
CA PHE A 35 -23.83 0.24 3.18
C PHE A 35 -22.93 0.48 4.39
N GLY A 36 -21.78 1.13 4.19
CA GLY A 36 -20.86 1.41 5.29
C GLY A 36 -19.50 1.92 4.85
N LEU A 37 -18.55 1.90 5.78
CA LEU A 37 -17.15 2.26 5.55
C LEU A 37 -16.30 1.01 5.62
N ALA A 38 -15.44 0.80 4.62
CA ALA A 38 -14.38 -0.19 4.67
C ALA A 38 -13.06 0.55 4.93
N THR A 39 -12.40 0.21 6.03
CA THR A 39 -11.05 0.71 6.35
C THR A 39 -10.06 -0.43 6.17
N VAL A 40 -9.01 -0.16 5.40
CA VAL A 40 -7.87 -1.05 5.22
C VAL A 40 -6.68 -0.38 5.87
N SER A 41 -5.96 -1.10 6.72
CA SER A 41 -4.75 -0.62 7.37
C SER A 41 -3.69 -1.70 7.41
N ILE A 42 -2.43 -1.29 7.39
CA ILE A 42 -1.27 -2.16 7.53
C ILE A 42 -0.61 -1.93 8.88
N VAL A 43 -0.06 -3.00 9.44
CA VAL A 43 0.80 -2.95 10.62
C VAL A 43 2.24 -2.87 10.13
N GLY A 44 2.94 -1.78 10.47
CA GLY A 44 4.31 -1.52 10.04
C GLY A 44 4.50 -0.05 9.67
N SER A 45 5.74 0.42 9.71
CA SER A 45 6.12 1.81 9.41
C SER A 45 6.91 1.96 8.11
N THR A 46 7.06 0.88 7.35
CA THR A 46 7.77 0.80 6.06
C THR A 46 6.82 0.41 4.91
N VAL A 47 5.53 0.26 5.20
CA VAL A 47 4.52 -0.16 4.22
C VAL A 47 3.46 0.93 4.11
N ALA A 48 2.92 1.14 2.91
CA ALA A 48 1.90 2.12 2.65
C ALA A 48 0.71 1.57 1.85
N LEU A 49 -0.42 2.26 1.95
CA LEU A 49 -1.63 1.94 1.22
C LEU A 49 -2.04 3.12 0.36
N THR A 50 -2.23 2.90 -0.94
CA THR A 50 -2.75 3.91 -1.85
C THR A 50 -3.78 3.36 -2.84
N THR A 51 -4.40 4.27 -3.58
CA THR A 51 -5.23 3.93 -4.73
C THR A 51 -4.60 4.53 -5.98
N ILE A 52 -4.11 3.68 -6.86
CA ILE A 52 -3.59 4.05 -8.19
C ILE A 52 -4.01 2.95 -9.18
N GLU A 53 -4.08 3.28 -10.47
CA GLU A 53 -4.31 2.25 -11.49
C GLU A 53 -3.18 1.21 -11.46
N TYR A 54 -3.54 -0.06 -11.24
CA TYR A 54 -2.58 -1.15 -11.19
C TYR A 54 -2.23 -1.62 -12.61
N GLU A 55 -1.43 -0.80 -13.27
CA GLU A 55 -0.88 -1.05 -14.59
C GLU A 55 0.63 -0.78 -14.54
N PRO A 56 1.46 -1.62 -15.19
CA PRO A 56 2.92 -1.52 -15.11
C PRO A 56 3.52 -0.11 -15.27
N GLY A 57 2.99 0.72 -16.17
CA GLY A 57 3.47 2.08 -16.40
C GLY A 57 3.16 3.01 -15.23
N ALA A 58 1.92 3.01 -14.74
CA ALA A 58 1.54 3.81 -13.58
C ALA A 58 2.30 3.41 -12.31
N VAL A 59 2.57 2.10 -12.14
CA VAL A 59 3.39 1.59 -11.04
C VAL A 59 4.85 2.05 -11.17
N ALA A 60 5.41 2.00 -12.37
CA ALA A 60 6.78 2.46 -12.62
C ALA A 60 6.94 3.96 -12.37
N ASP A 61 6.01 4.79 -12.86
CA ASP A 61 6.02 6.24 -12.64
C ASP A 61 5.91 6.58 -11.15
N PHE A 62 5.06 5.85 -10.43
CA PHE A 62 4.87 6.04 -8.99
C PHE A 62 6.11 5.66 -8.18
N ASN A 63 6.77 4.56 -8.53
CA ASN A 63 8.05 4.19 -7.92
C ASN A 63 9.16 5.20 -8.26
N GLY A 64 9.21 5.68 -9.50
CA GLY A 64 10.17 6.70 -9.94
C GLY A 64 10.05 8.04 -9.19
N LEU A 65 8.85 8.39 -8.74
CA LEU A 65 8.64 9.55 -7.86
C LEU A 65 9.41 9.40 -6.54
N PHE A 66 9.42 8.22 -5.93
CA PHE A 66 10.13 8.01 -4.67
C PHE A 66 11.64 7.97 -4.80
N GLU A 67 12.16 7.57 -5.96
CA GLU A 67 13.59 7.72 -6.25
C GLU A 67 14.02 9.20 -6.23
N THR A 68 13.10 10.13 -6.47
CA THR A 68 13.36 11.58 -6.36
C THR A 68 13.09 12.11 -4.94
N LEU A 69 11.97 11.71 -4.32
CA LEU A 69 11.54 12.29 -3.03
C LEU A 69 12.25 11.70 -1.81
N ALA A 70 12.61 10.43 -1.85
CA ALA A 70 13.22 9.69 -0.75
C ALA A 70 14.09 8.55 -1.32
N PRO A 71 15.27 8.85 -1.89
CA PRO A 71 16.14 7.84 -2.51
C PRO A 71 16.67 6.85 -1.46
N PRO A 72 17.00 5.60 -1.83
CA PRO A 72 17.44 4.57 -0.89
C PRO A 72 18.78 4.83 -0.20
N ASP A 73 19.59 5.76 -0.72
CA ASP A 73 21.03 5.85 -0.43
C ASP A 73 21.49 7.28 -0.10
N VAL A 74 20.57 8.15 0.33
CA VAL A 74 20.97 9.43 0.92
C VAL A 74 21.57 9.12 2.29
N HIS A 75 22.64 9.81 2.66
CA HIS A 75 23.29 9.72 3.96
C HIS A 75 22.30 10.14 5.05
N ASP A 76 21.41 9.22 5.39
CA ASP A 76 20.25 9.49 6.22
C ASP A 76 20.67 9.27 7.66
N ALA A 77 20.38 10.24 8.53
CA ALA A 77 20.65 10.17 9.97
C ALA A 77 20.08 8.90 10.63
N TYR A 78 19.12 8.23 9.98
CA TYR A 78 18.63 6.92 10.39
C TYR A 78 19.69 5.81 10.23
N HIS A 79 20.37 5.73 9.08
CA HIS A 79 21.44 4.76 8.85
C HIS A 79 22.62 5.02 9.80
N GLU A 80 22.99 6.28 10.02
CA GLU A 80 24.04 6.63 10.99
C GLU A 80 23.70 6.21 12.42
N ARG A 81 22.41 6.26 12.79
CA ARG A 81 21.94 5.97 14.15
C ARG A 81 21.62 4.50 14.40
N TRP A 82 21.13 3.78 13.39
CA TRP A 82 20.62 2.41 13.53
C TRP A 82 21.38 1.38 12.69
N SER A 83 22.30 1.81 11.82
CA SER A 83 23.03 0.95 10.87
C SER A 83 22.10 0.07 10.03
N ASP A 84 20.95 0.64 9.65
CA ASP A 84 19.89 -0.01 8.89
C ASP A 84 19.57 0.83 7.64
N ASP A 85 19.18 0.16 6.55
CA ASP A 85 19.03 0.74 5.21
C ASP A 85 17.57 1.06 4.83
N ASN A 86 16.63 1.07 5.79
CA ASN A 86 15.21 1.49 5.62
C ASN A 86 14.88 2.93 6.02
N GLY A 87 15.85 3.84 6.11
CA GLY A 87 15.53 5.25 6.33
C GLY A 87 14.54 5.79 5.29
N SER A 88 14.86 5.60 4.01
CA SER A 88 14.03 5.97 2.86
C SER A 88 12.65 5.31 2.88
N SER A 89 12.61 4.02 3.17
CA SER A 89 11.44 3.18 3.34
C SER A 89 10.42 3.74 4.34
N HIS A 90 10.87 4.22 5.50
CA HIS A 90 10.02 4.92 6.47
C HIS A 90 9.45 6.23 5.94
N VAL A 91 10.27 7.02 5.23
CA VAL A 91 9.84 8.30 4.66
C VAL A 91 8.79 8.07 3.56
N ARG A 92 9.02 7.13 2.65
CA ARG A 92 8.08 6.75 1.59
C ARG A 92 6.74 6.31 2.18
N ALA A 93 6.77 5.47 3.21
CA ALA A 93 5.56 5.02 3.91
C ALA A 93 4.82 6.17 4.61
N ALA A 94 5.55 7.11 5.22
CA ALA A 94 4.95 8.27 5.88
C ALA A 94 4.30 9.26 4.90
N LEU A 95 4.86 9.42 3.69
CA LEU A 95 4.31 10.28 2.65
C LEU A 95 2.95 9.79 2.12
N VAL A 96 2.77 8.47 2.04
CA VAL A 96 1.54 7.85 1.51
C VAL A 96 0.53 7.54 2.61
N GLY A 97 1.01 7.02 3.73
CA GLY A 97 0.21 6.64 4.89
C GLY A 97 -0.17 5.15 4.94
N PRO A 98 -0.42 4.60 6.14
CA PRO A 98 -0.60 3.17 6.35
C PRO A 98 -2.06 2.70 6.23
N SER A 99 -3.00 3.59 5.87
CA SER A 99 -4.42 3.26 5.88
C SER A 99 -5.24 4.04 4.85
N LEU A 100 -6.30 3.39 4.36
CA LEU A 100 -7.29 3.98 3.47
C LEU A 100 -8.69 3.67 3.98
N SER A 101 -9.63 4.59 3.76
CA SER A 101 -11.05 4.37 4.07
C SER A 101 -11.90 4.70 2.85
N CYS A 102 -12.74 3.76 2.42
CA CYS A 102 -13.62 3.91 1.26
C CYS A 102 -15.07 3.57 1.60
N ARG A 103 -16.02 4.21 0.91
CA ARG A 103 -17.47 3.98 1.10
C ARG A 103 -17.94 2.76 0.33
N SER A 104 -18.67 1.87 1.01
CA SER A 104 -19.43 0.77 0.42
C SER A 104 -20.86 1.24 0.14
N LYS A 105 -21.31 1.23 -1.13
CA LYS A 105 -22.72 1.50 -1.51
C LYS A 105 -23.46 0.33 -2.13
N THR A 106 -22.78 -0.51 -2.91
CA THR A 106 -23.19 -1.81 -3.51
C THR A 106 -22.05 -2.15 -4.49
N PHE A 107 -21.25 -3.18 -4.24
CA PHE A 107 -19.93 -3.35 -4.85
C PHE A 107 -19.90 -3.97 -6.26
N SER A 108 -20.92 -3.76 -7.10
CA SER A 108 -20.71 -3.93 -8.55
C SER A 108 -20.15 -2.65 -9.20
N SER A 109 -20.24 -1.48 -8.55
CA SER A 109 -19.94 -0.21 -9.24
C SER A 109 -19.57 0.99 -8.34
N CYS A 110 -18.86 0.80 -7.22
CA CYS A 110 -18.41 1.94 -6.41
C CYS A 110 -16.95 1.80 -5.92
N TRP A 111 -16.03 2.15 -6.81
CA TRP A 111 -14.83 2.94 -6.53
C TRP A 111 -14.99 4.19 -7.42
N VAL A 112 -14.51 5.38 -7.04
CA VAL A 112 -14.70 6.58 -7.88
C VAL A 112 -14.11 6.31 -9.27
N ARG A 113 -14.98 5.98 -10.24
CA ARG A 113 -14.59 5.69 -11.62
C ARG A 113 -14.33 7.01 -12.32
N GLY A 114 -13.06 7.37 -12.49
CA GLY A 114 -12.67 8.25 -13.59
C GLY A 114 -12.99 7.57 -14.92
N LYS A 115 -13.24 8.36 -15.97
CA LYS A 115 -13.72 7.88 -17.29
C LYS A 115 -12.83 6.84 -18.00
N ARG A 116 -11.65 6.50 -17.45
CA ARG A 116 -10.73 5.45 -17.95
C ARG A 116 -10.23 4.50 -16.85
N SER A 117 -10.74 4.58 -15.63
CA SER A 117 -10.15 3.86 -14.49
C SER A 117 -10.55 2.39 -14.50
N SER A 118 -9.65 1.53 -14.97
CA SER A 118 -9.56 0.19 -14.40
C SER A 118 -9.22 0.34 -12.91
N ALA A 119 -9.76 -0.54 -12.05
CA ALA A 119 -9.90 -0.30 -10.61
C ALA A 119 -8.62 0.21 -9.93
N SER A 120 -8.69 1.38 -9.28
CA SER A 120 -7.56 2.05 -8.62
C SER A 120 -7.23 1.40 -7.27
N ASN A 121 -6.15 0.62 -7.14
CA ASN A 121 -5.78 -0.07 -5.90
C ASN A 121 -4.28 -0.43 -5.86
N VAL A 122 -3.57 -0.08 -4.79
CA VAL A 122 -2.22 -0.59 -4.54
C VAL A 122 -1.87 -0.63 -3.04
N THR A 123 -1.32 -1.75 -2.59
CA THR A 123 -0.46 -1.80 -1.39
C THR A 123 1.00 -1.69 -1.83
N LEU A 124 1.74 -0.74 -1.28
CA LEU A 124 3.18 -0.60 -1.51
C LEU A 124 3.92 -1.04 -0.27
N ASP A 125 4.86 -1.96 -0.44
CA ASP A 125 5.87 -2.18 0.57
C ASP A 125 7.17 -1.47 0.17
N PHE A 126 7.62 -0.60 1.07
CA PHE A 126 8.94 -0.01 1.02
C PHE A 126 9.73 -0.65 2.16
N ALA A 127 10.03 -1.94 2.14
CA ALA A 127 10.89 -2.54 3.16
C ALA A 127 12.34 -2.62 2.68
N SER A 128 13.26 -2.16 3.52
CA SER A 128 14.68 -2.57 3.54
C SER A 128 15.15 -2.74 4.98
N SER A 129 14.85 -3.86 5.60
CA SER A 129 15.81 -4.37 6.60
C SER A 129 16.31 -5.66 5.99
N HIS A 130 17.61 -5.71 5.71
CA HIS A 130 18.36 -6.89 5.28
C HIS A 130 17.53 -8.18 5.37
N TRP A 131 17.11 -8.64 4.19
CA TRP A 131 16.58 -9.97 3.91
C TRP A 131 16.89 -10.95 5.05
N ALA A 132 15.84 -11.35 5.76
CA ALA A 132 15.91 -12.36 6.80
C ALA A 132 16.88 -13.47 6.36
N HIS A 133 17.94 -13.68 7.16
CA HIS A 133 19.09 -14.57 6.95
C HIS A 133 20.38 -13.92 6.40
N ARG A 134 21.19 -13.38 7.32
CA ARG A 134 22.45 -14.05 7.66
C ARG A 134 22.30 -14.78 8.99
#